data_AF-A0A090CZ92-F1
#
_entry.id   AF-A0A090CZ92-F1
#
_cell.length_a   1.000
_cell.length_b   1.000
_cell.length_c   1.000
_cell.angle_alpha   90.00
_cell.angle_beta   90.00
_cell.angle_gamma   90.00
#
_symmetry.space_group_name_H-M   'P 1'
#
loop_
_entity.id
_entity.type
_entity.pdbx_description
1 polymer ?
#
loop_
_entity_poly.entity_id
_entity_poly.type
_entity_poly.pdbx_seq_one_letter_code
_entity_poly.pdbx_strand_id
1 'polypeptide(L)'
;MYDKKLFFTRDVLFISRGHKTVMNLFAYNEFGKLISAKNASRSQDYFCLECKGKLRAKQGVKKIFHFFHIHQARDCRQSKKSLEHTMAQNSLLALLPRGESFLEKPFPEIGRVADVFWEKEKIVFEVQCSPISPFEVLNRVRDYNSIGLTCIWILHEKRFGGYLKTKGWSLDRIPHYYTNMTKDQEGFFYDRYFFKKRMVFLNKPQKIEKKQYSNWPKEIQNRLQNRSLCFEGDFVSSYLKEKPHTEDYFKEAKRKTYAAFRHLSALVHIILKNFGWR
;
A
#
# COMPACT_ATOMS: atom_id res chain seq x y z
N MET A 1 -23.27 5.03 -13.93
CA MET A 1 -22.35 5.70 -14.87
C MET A 1 -21.57 6.74 -14.07
N TYR A 2 -20.31 6.49 -13.73
CA TYR A 2 -19.49 7.49 -13.05
C TYR A 2 -18.67 8.23 -14.10
N ASP A 3 -18.81 9.55 -14.05
CA ASP A 3 -18.27 10.52 -14.99
C ASP A 3 -16.73 10.45 -15.04
N LYS A 4 -16.20 10.29 -16.25
CA LYS A 4 -14.80 9.94 -16.57
C LYS A 4 -13.90 11.16 -16.75
N LYS A 5 -14.18 12.29 -16.12
CA LYS A 5 -13.42 13.52 -16.35
C LYS A 5 -13.11 14.27 -15.06
N LEU A 6 -12.11 13.79 -14.33
CA LEU A 6 -11.26 14.68 -13.54
C LEU A 6 -9.78 14.44 -13.89
N PHE A 7 -9.34 15.30 -14.81
CA PHE A 7 -8.01 15.83 -15.04
C PHE A 7 -6.83 15.24 -14.23
N PHE A 8 -5.95 14.52 -14.93
CA PHE A 8 -4.51 14.55 -14.69
C PHE A 8 -3.86 15.20 -15.91
N THR A 9 -3.65 16.51 -15.87
CA THR A 9 -2.73 17.18 -16.79
C THR A 9 -1.39 17.36 -16.07
N ARG A 10 -0.39 16.57 -16.46
CA ARG A 10 0.96 17.00 -16.90
C ARG A 10 1.99 15.87 -16.81
N ASP A 11 2.75 15.79 -17.90
CA ASP A 11 4.03 15.10 -18.10
C ASP A 11 4.07 13.59 -17.87
N VAL A 12 3.48 12.87 -18.84
CA VAL A 12 3.69 11.42 -19.04
C VAL A 12 5.15 11.19 -19.46
N LEU A 13 6.00 10.84 -18.50
CA LEU A 13 7.34 10.33 -18.77
C LEU A 13 7.23 8.89 -19.31
N PHE A 14 7.25 8.74 -20.62
CA PHE A 14 7.41 7.45 -21.28
C PHE A 14 8.80 6.85 -20.96
N ILE A 15 8.83 5.71 -20.27
CA ILE A 15 10.08 4.98 -19.99
C ILE A 15 10.08 3.64 -20.75
N SER A 16 11.15 3.42 -21.52
CA SER A 16 11.40 2.21 -22.31
C SER A 16 11.51 0.94 -21.46
N ARG A 17 11.05 -0.18 -22.05
CA ARG A 17 11.16 -1.55 -21.49
C ARG A 17 12.63 -1.95 -21.35
N GLY A 18 12.97 -2.56 -20.21
CA GLY A 18 14.24 -3.25 -20.01
C GLY A 18 14.83 -3.00 -18.61
N HIS A 19 14.88 -4.06 -17.81
CA HIS A 19 15.39 -4.16 -16.43
C HIS A 19 14.49 -3.58 -15.33
N LYS A 20 14.23 -4.41 -14.30
CA LYS A 20 13.65 -4.01 -13.00
C LYS A 20 14.52 -2.90 -12.43
N THR A 21 14.16 -1.65 -12.73
CA THR A 21 14.90 -0.48 -12.26
C THR A 21 14.42 -0.22 -10.85
N VAL A 22 15.33 -0.42 -9.90
CA VAL A 22 15.14 -0.08 -8.49
C VAL A 22 15.21 1.43 -8.36
N MET A 23 14.25 2.03 -7.67
CA MET A 23 14.04 3.48 -7.67
C MET A 23 14.03 3.98 -6.22
N ASN A 24 15.20 4.26 -5.64
CA ASN A 24 15.29 5.01 -4.38
C ASN A 24 15.35 6.49 -4.68
N LEU A 25 14.47 7.29 -4.08
CA LEU A 25 14.37 8.72 -4.36
C LEU A 25 15.25 9.56 -3.43
N PHE A 26 15.60 9.02 -2.26
CA PHE A 26 16.38 9.68 -1.23
C PHE A 26 17.52 8.79 -0.72
N ALA A 27 18.58 9.44 -0.25
CA ALA A 27 19.75 8.80 0.36
C ALA A 27 20.42 9.75 1.35
N TYR A 28 21.29 9.21 2.21
CA TYR A 28 22.22 10.03 2.99
C TYR A 28 23.43 10.40 2.14
N ASN A 29 23.94 11.63 2.26
CA ASN A 29 25.28 11.97 1.80
C ASN A 29 26.34 11.57 2.85
N GLU A 30 27.61 11.87 2.58
CA GLU A 30 28.74 11.61 3.49
C GLU A 30 28.62 12.30 4.87
N PHE A 31 27.89 13.40 4.95
CA PHE A 31 27.62 14.13 6.20
C PHE A 31 26.38 13.62 6.94
N GLY A 32 25.75 12.52 6.49
CA GLY A 32 24.52 12.00 7.07
C GLY A 32 23.28 12.85 6.80
N LYS A 33 23.35 13.81 5.86
CA LYS A 33 22.20 14.64 5.46
C LYS A 33 21.35 13.91 4.43
N LEU A 34 20.03 13.96 4.61
CA LEU A 34 19.07 13.43 3.64
C LEU A 34 19.07 14.27 2.36
N ILE A 35 19.36 13.65 1.22
CA ILE A 35 19.43 14.27 -0.10
C ILE A 35 18.47 13.56 -1.06
N SER A 36 17.74 14.36 -1.85
CA SER A 36 16.92 13.83 -2.95
C SER A 36 17.80 13.54 -4.17
N ALA A 37 17.45 12.51 -4.94
CA ALA A 37 18.15 12.19 -6.19
C ALA A 37 18.10 13.33 -7.21
N LYS A 38 17.12 14.26 -7.07
CA LYS A 38 17.04 15.47 -7.90
C LYS A 38 18.15 16.47 -7.63
N ASN A 39 18.64 16.54 -6.40
CA ASN A 39 19.66 17.48 -5.97
C ASN A 39 21.03 16.81 -5.80
N ALA A 40 21.16 15.54 -6.19
CA ALA A 40 22.37 14.77 -6.06
C ALA A 40 23.36 15.04 -7.21
N SER A 41 24.64 14.82 -6.98
CA SER A 41 25.68 14.81 -8.01
C SER A 41 25.99 13.37 -8.43
N ARG A 42 26.22 13.14 -9.72
CA ARG A 42 26.63 11.83 -10.24
C ARG A 42 28.05 11.43 -9.81
N SER A 43 28.89 12.41 -9.46
CA SER A 43 30.29 12.19 -9.05
C SER A 43 30.44 11.90 -7.56
N GLN A 44 29.39 12.06 -6.75
CA GLN A 44 29.41 11.82 -5.32
C GLN A 44 28.91 10.43 -4.95
N ASP A 45 29.35 9.97 -3.78
CA ASP A 45 28.86 8.76 -3.15
C ASP A 45 27.74 9.09 -2.17
N TYR A 46 26.75 8.22 -2.11
CA TYR A 46 25.61 8.32 -1.20
C TYR A 46 25.42 7.00 -0.46
N PHE A 47 24.56 7.00 0.55
CA PHE A 47 24.37 5.87 1.43
C PHE A 47 22.89 5.55 1.59
N CYS A 48 22.56 4.27 1.48
CA CYS A 48 21.19 3.79 1.61
C CYS A 48 20.60 4.13 2.97
N LEU A 49 19.34 4.58 3.00
CA LEU A 49 18.64 4.92 4.24
C LEU A 49 18.49 3.71 5.18
N GLU A 50 18.37 2.51 4.59
CA GLU A 50 18.16 1.24 5.29
C GLU A 50 19.48 0.52 5.58
N CYS A 51 20.18 0.01 4.56
CA CYS A 51 21.37 -0.83 4.77
C CYS A 51 22.69 -0.07 4.89
N LYS A 52 22.67 1.27 4.77
CA LYS A 52 23.86 2.14 4.69
C LYS A 52 24.84 1.81 3.56
N GLY A 53 24.52 0.86 2.69
CA GLY A 53 25.33 0.50 1.54
C GLY A 53 25.50 1.65 0.56
N LYS A 54 26.63 1.62 -0.16
CA LYS A 54 27.05 2.67 -1.09
C LYS A 54 26.13 2.76 -2.31
N LEU A 55 25.67 3.97 -2.61
CA LEU A 55 24.78 4.31 -3.69
C LEU A 55 25.41 5.33 -4.64
N ARG A 56 24.95 5.33 -5.90
CA ARG A 56 25.22 6.40 -6.89
C ARG A 56 23.92 6.99 -7.40
N ALA A 57 23.95 8.29 -7.70
CA ALA A 57 22.84 8.97 -8.34
C ALA A 57 22.77 8.65 -9.83
N LYS A 58 21.58 8.34 -10.33
CA LYS A 58 21.29 8.17 -11.75
C LYS A 58 20.30 9.24 -12.21
N GLN A 59 20.83 10.18 -12.97
CA GLN A 59 20.08 11.29 -13.57
C GLN A 59 20.15 11.15 -15.08
N GLY A 60 19.08 10.62 -15.68
CA GLY A 60 18.96 10.44 -17.12
C GLY A 60 17.80 11.29 -17.66
N VAL A 61 17.95 11.83 -18.87
CA VAL A 61 17.02 12.79 -19.48
C VAL A 61 15.56 12.28 -19.53
N LYS A 62 15.36 10.96 -19.68
CA LYS A 62 14.03 10.34 -19.82
C LYS A 62 13.58 9.52 -18.61
N LYS A 63 14.35 9.48 -17.52
CA LYS A 63 14.07 8.59 -16.37
C LYS A 63 13.98 9.38 -15.08
N ILE A 64 13.09 8.95 -14.19
CA ILE A 64 13.01 9.44 -12.82
C ILE A 64 14.40 9.38 -12.18
N PHE A 65 14.83 10.50 -11.61
CA PHE A 65 16.10 10.57 -10.90
C PHE A 65 16.03 9.70 -9.64
N HIS A 66 16.96 8.78 -9.50
CA HIS A 66 16.99 7.82 -8.39
C HIS A 66 18.42 7.44 -8.01
N PHE A 67 18.57 6.87 -6.83
CA PHE A 67 19.78 6.21 -6.36
C PHE A 67 19.72 4.71 -6.60
N PHE A 68 20.84 4.13 -7.00
CA PHE A 68 21.01 2.68 -7.13
C PHE A 68 22.23 2.22 -6.34
N HIS A 69 22.18 0.99 -5.83
CA HIS A 69 23.31 0.41 -5.11
C HIS A 69 24.42 0.05 -6.09
N ILE A 70 25.66 0.41 -5.75
CA ILE A 70 26.84 0.07 -6.58
C ILE A 70 27.08 -1.45 -6.55
N HIS A 71 26.90 -2.05 -5.37
CA HIS A 71 27.00 -3.49 -5.15
C HIS A 71 25.63 -4.07 -4.79
N GLN A 72 25.40 -5.35 -5.10
CA GLN A 72 24.14 -5.99 -4.73
C GLN A 72 23.95 -6.00 -3.21
N ALA A 73 22.88 -5.37 -2.74
CA ALA A 73 22.45 -5.42 -1.35
C ALA A 73 21.27 -6.41 -1.23
N ARG A 74 21.58 -7.70 -1.06
CA ARG A 74 20.60 -8.80 -1.10
C ARG A 74 19.48 -8.67 -0.07
N ASP A 75 19.79 -8.13 1.11
CA ASP A 75 18.84 -8.03 2.23
C ASP A 75 18.21 -6.64 2.38
N CYS A 76 18.63 -5.67 1.57
CA CYS A 76 18.09 -4.32 1.59
C CYS A 76 16.73 -4.27 0.87
N ARG A 77 15.71 -3.69 1.50
CA ARG A 77 14.38 -3.56 0.84
C ARG A 77 14.34 -2.36 -0.09
N GLN A 78 15.04 -1.29 0.23
CA GLN A 78 15.28 -0.19 -0.72
C GLN A 78 15.89 -0.70 -2.03
N SER A 79 16.69 -1.77 -2.01
CA SER A 79 17.26 -2.37 -3.23
C SER A 79 16.24 -3.18 -4.06
N LYS A 80 15.04 -3.43 -3.55
CA LYS A 80 14.01 -4.32 -4.15
C LYS A 80 12.76 -3.57 -4.64
N LYS A 81 12.71 -2.25 -4.48
CA LYS A 81 11.58 -1.42 -4.94
C LYS A 81 11.38 -1.53 -6.45
N SER A 82 10.14 -1.70 -6.90
CA SER A 82 9.80 -1.70 -8.33
C SER A 82 9.35 -0.32 -8.79
N LEU A 83 9.18 -0.17 -10.10
CA LEU A 83 8.62 1.05 -10.68
C LEU A 83 7.17 1.26 -10.20
N GLU A 84 6.35 0.21 -10.14
CA GLU A 84 4.99 0.30 -9.59
C GLU A 84 4.96 0.75 -8.13
N HIS A 85 5.91 0.28 -7.30
CA HIS A 85 6.07 0.73 -5.92
C HIS A 85 6.28 2.25 -5.87
N THR A 86 7.19 2.74 -6.70
CA THR A 86 7.54 4.16 -6.80
C THR A 86 6.39 5.00 -7.34
N MET A 87 5.64 4.48 -8.32
CA MET A 87 4.45 5.14 -8.85
C MET A 87 3.36 5.27 -7.79
N ALA A 88 3.14 4.22 -6.99
CA ALA A 88 2.17 4.26 -5.89
C ALA A 88 2.59 5.27 -4.81
N GLN A 89 3.86 5.30 -4.41
CA GLN A 89 4.38 6.32 -3.48
C GLN A 89 4.16 7.75 -3.98
N ASN A 90 4.55 8.04 -5.22
CA ASN A 90 4.36 9.37 -5.80
C ASN A 90 2.88 9.75 -5.92
N SER A 91 2.02 8.79 -6.27
CA SER A 91 0.57 9.02 -6.37
C SER A 91 -0.06 9.27 -4.99
N LEU A 92 0.41 8.59 -3.94
CA LEU A 92 0.04 8.92 -2.56
C LEU A 92 0.45 10.35 -2.22
N LEU A 93 1.73 10.70 -2.41
CA LEU A 93 2.22 12.05 -2.10
C LEU A 93 1.43 13.13 -2.84
N ALA A 94 1.06 12.90 -4.11
CA ALA A 94 0.29 13.85 -4.90
C ALA A 94 -1.15 14.06 -4.38
N LEU A 95 -1.73 13.09 -3.68
CA LEU A 95 -3.05 13.21 -3.05
C LEU A 95 -2.98 13.95 -1.70
N LEU A 96 -1.84 13.91 -1.02
CA LEU A 96 -1.68 14.44 0.33
C LEU A 96 -1.35 15.95 0.34
N PRO A 97 -1.61 16.66 1.45
CA PRO A 97 -1.24 18.07 1.58
C PRO A 97 0.26 18.30 1.38
N ARG A 98 0.60 19.25 0.51
CA ARG A 98 1.99 19.68 0.28
C ARG A 98 2.57 20.30 1.55
N GLY A 99 3.86 20.07 1.80
CA GLY A 99 4.56 20.58 2.98
C GLY A 99 4.34 19.79 4.26
N GLU A 100 3.34 18.90 4.31
CA GLU A 100 3.05 18.05 5.47
C GLU A 100 3.38 16.56 5.22
N SER A 101 3.79 16.23 3.99
CA SER A 101 3.99 14.84 3.56
C SER A 101 5.35 14.62 2.89
N PHE A 102 5.98 13.48 3.19
CA PHE A 102 7.37 13.18 2.83
C PHE A 102 7.50 11.76 2.27
N LEU A 103 8.28 11.59 1.20
CA LEU A 103 8.65 10.27 0.68
C LEU A 103 9.91 9.75 1.35
N GLU A 104 9.99 8.41 1.52
CA GLU A 104 11.18 7.70 2.01
C GLU A 104 11.74 8.32 3.30
N LYS A 105 10.86 8.70 4.23
CA LYS A 105 11.24 9.36 5.48
C LYS A 105 11.91 8.35 6.42
N PRO A 106 13.20 8.53 6.76
CA PRO A 106 13.84 7.67 7.75
C PRO A 106 13.37 8.00 9.17
N PHE A 107 13.18 6.95 9.97
CA PHE A 107 12.97 6.96 11.42
C PHE A 107 14.07 6.11 12.08
N PRO A 108 15.27 6.69 12.30
CA PRO A 108 16.43 5.97 12.82
C PRO A 108 16.19 5.28 14.16
N GLU A 109 15.37 5.86 15.03
CA GLU A 109 15.04 5.36 16.37
C GLU A 109 14.37 3.97 16.35
N ILE A 110 13.71 3.63 15.25
CA ILE A 110 13.08 2.31 15.01
C ILE A 110 13.70 1.57 13.83
N GLY A 111 14.77 2.12 13.24
CA GLY A 111 15.44 1.53 12.08
C GLY A 111 14.55 1.38 10.84
N ARG A 112 13.54 2.25 10.67
CA ARG A 112 12.59 2.17 9.54
C ARG A 112 12.74 3.33 8.56
N VAL A 113 12.24 3.10 7.35
CA VAL A 113 12.12 4.11 6.30
C VAL A 113 10.69 4.02 5.79
N ALA A 114 9.87 5.02 6.13
CA ALA A 114 8.49 5.12 5.70
C ALA A 114 8.44 5.44 4.21
N ASP A 115 7.67 4.66 3.45
CA ASP A 115 7.50 4.92 2.02
C ASP A 115 6.85 6.29 1.76
N VAL A 116 5.78 6.61 2.50
CA VAL A 116 5.18 7.94 2.57
C VAL A 116 4.80 8.25 4.02
N PHE A 117 5.22 9.39 4.53
CA PHE A 117 4.87 9.87 5.87
C PHE A 117 4.05 11.15 5.77
N TRP A 118 2.87 11.16 6.40
CA TRP A 118 2.05 12.34 6.60
C TRP A 118 2.18 12.80 8.06
N GLU A 119 2.92 13.89 8.26
CA GLU A 119 3.40 14.32 9.56
C GLU A 119 2.28 14.79 10.49
N LYS A 120 1.42 15.68 9.98
CA LYS A 120 0.31 16.27 10.75
C LYS A 120 -0.64 15.22 11.30
N GLU A 121 -1.01 14.25 10.47
CA GLU A 121 -1.93 13.16 10.86
C GLU A 121 -1.19 12.00 11.57
N LYS A 122 0.15 12.05 11.64
CA LYS A 122 1.00 10.96 12.17
C LYS A 122 0.72 9.62 11.49
N ILE A 123 0.53 9.62 10.17
CA ILE A 123 0.23 8.44 9.37
C ILE A 123 1.43 8.08 8.50
N VAL A 124 1.81 6.81 8.52
CA VAL A 124 2.75 6.22 7.56
C VAL A 124 1.97 5.34 6.59
N PHE A 125 2.19 5.53 5.29
CA PHE A 125 1.75 4.60 4.26
C PHE A 125 2.93 3.73 3.82
N GLU A 126 2.79 2.41 3.94
CA GLU A 126 3.76 1.41 3.48
C GLU A 126 3.25 0.74 2.20
N VAL A 127 3.98 0.84 1.10
CA VAL A 127 3.59 0.23 -0.17
C VAL A 127 4.20 -1.17 -0.26
N GLN A 128 3.42 -2.16 -0.68
CA GLN A 128 3.93 -3.53 -0.84
C GLN A 128 3.56 -4.13 -2.19
N CYS A 129 4.57 -4.31 -3.03
CA CYS A 129 4.42 -4.94 -4.37
C CYS A 129 4.92 -6.40 -4.42
N SER A 130 5.78 -6.81 -3.50
CA SER A 130 6.43 -8.13 -3.50
C SER A 130 5.92 -9.01 -2.33
N PRO A 131 6.26 -10.31 -2.26
CA PRO A 131 6.01 -11.10 -1.07
C PRO A 131 6.66 -10.48 0.17
N ILE A 132 5.96 -10.51 1.30
CA ILE A 132 6.46 -10.15 2.63
C ILE A 132 6.05 -11.28 3.59
N SER A 133 6.51 -11.31 4.84
CA SER A 133 5.99 -12.26 5.82
C SER A 133 4.92 -11.59 6.70
N PRO A 134 3.93 -12.34 7.23
CA PRO A 134 2.99 -11.79 8.21
C PRO A 134 3.71 -11.24 9.45
N PHE A 135 4.79 -11.89 9.89
CA PHE A 135 5.62 -11.43 11.00
C PHE A 135 6.22 -10.05 10.74
N GLU A 136 6.79 -9.83 9.56
CA GLU A 136 7.38 -8.54 9.21
C GLU A 136 6.33 -7.43 9.11
N VAL A 137 5.16 -7.75 8.56
CA VAL A 137 4.04 -6.81 8.49
C VAL A 137 3.65 -6.34 9.89
N LEU A 138 3.53 -7.26 10.84
CA LEU A 138 3.20 -6.93 12.23
C LEU A 138 4.33 -6.16 12.93
N ASN A 139 5.59 -6.51 12.68
CA ASN A 139 6.73 -5.79 13.26
C ASN A 139 6.76 -4.34 12.81
N ARG A 140 6.57 -4.06 11.52
CA ARG A 140 6.49 -2.67 11.04
C ARG A 140 5.36 -1.88 11.69
N VAL A 141 4.19 -2.51 11.86
CA VAL A 141 3.08 -1.87 12.59
C VAL A 141 3.50 -1.56 14.03
N ARG A 142 4.14 -2.51 14.73
CA ARG A 142 4.64 -2.30 16.10
C ARG A 142 5.69 -1.20 16.18
N ASP A 143 6.64 -1.17 15.26
CA ASP A 143 7.72 -0.19 15.22
C ASP A 143 7.17 1.22 15.01
N TYR A 144 6.26 1.43 14.06
CA TYR A 144 5.64 2.75 13.90
C TYR A 144 4.75 3.12 15.10
N ASN A 145 3.99 2.17 15.63
CA ASN A 145 3.13 2.41 16.80
C ASN A 145 3.94 2.79 18.04
N SER A 146 5.16 2.24 18.23
CA SER A 146 6.00 2.53 19.40
C SER A 146 6.46 3.99 19.47
N ILE A 147 6.49 4.67 18.32
CA ILE A 147 6.78 6.11 18.21
C ILE A 147 5.51 6.95 17.94
N GLY A 148 4.33 6.38 18.17
CA GLY A 148 3.05 7.10 18.08
C GLY A 148 2.57 7.37 16.66
N LEU A 149 3.04 6.60 15.66
CA LEU A 149 2.63 6.71 14.26
C LEU A 149 1.69 5.57 13.86
N THR A 150 0.67 5.89 13.09
CA THR A 150 -0.26 4.89 12.53
C THR A 150 0.23 4.37 11.20
N CYS A 151 0.48 3.07 11.07
CA CYS A 151 0.88 2.43 9.82
C CYS A 151 -0.33 1.93 9.02
N ILE A 152 -0.49 2.41 7.78
CA ILE A 152 -1.50 1.97 6.81
C ILE A 152 -0.79 1.30 5.63
N TRP A 153 -1.14 0.04 5.36
CA TRP A 153 -0.56 -0.70 4.25
C TRP A 153 -1.28 -0.41 2.93
N ILE A 154 -0.52 -0.25 1.85
CA ILE A 154 -1.00 -0.12 0.48
C ILE A 154 -0.53 -1.33 -0.31
N LEU A 155 -1.44 -2.30 -0.49
CA LEU A 155 -1.15 -3.61 -1.04
C LEU A 155 -1.39 -3.65 -2.55
N HIS A 156 -0.36 -3.94 -3.33
CA HIS A 156 -0.50 -4.00 -4.78
C HIS A 156 -1.25 -5.25 -5.25
N GLU A 157 -2.24 -5.09 -6.12
CA GLU A 157 -3.17 -6.16 -6.47
C GLU A 157 -2.56 -7.33 -7.25
N LYS A 158 -1.55 -7.08 -8.10
CA LYS A 158 -0.77 -8.14 -8.76
C LYS A 158 -0.33 -9.22 -7.77
N ARG A 159 -0.03 -8.83 -6.52
CA ARG A 159 0.37 -9.75 -5.46
C ARG A 159 -0.76 -10.10 -4.51
N PHE A 160 -1.49 -9.10 -4.01
CA PHE A 160 -2.46 -9.24 -2.93
C PHE A 160 -3.92 -9.25 -3.40
N GLY A 161 -4.16 -9.26 -4.70
CA GLY A 161 -5.49 -9.14 -5.29
C GLY A 161 -6.32 -10.42 -5.35
N GLY A 162 -5.85 -11.55 -4.81
CA GLY A 162 -6.65 -12.77 -4.70
C GLY A 162 -7.23 -12.91 -3.31
N TYR A 163 -8.56 -13.02 -3.17
CA TYR A 163 -9.24 -13.18 -1.87
C TYR A 163 -8.75 -14.40 -1.06
N LEU A 164 -8.40 -15.50 -1.75
CA LEU A 164 -7.82 -16.68 -1.10
C LEU A 164 -6.35 -16.47 -0.68
N LYS A 165 -5.62 -15.57 -1.37
CA LYS A 165 -4.21 -15.25 -1.05
C LYS A 165 -4.10 -14.38 0.21
N THR A 166 -5.16 -13.66 0.58
CA THR A 166 -5.20 -12.81 1.78
C THR A 166 -5.76 -13.53 3.01
N LYS A 167 -6.56 -14.59 2.85
CA LYS A 167 -7.16 -15.35 3.97
C LYS A 167 -6.15 -16.03 4.92
N GLY A 168 -4.96 -16.37 4.43
CA GLY A 168 -3.88 -16.94 5.26
C GLY A 168 -3.08 -15.88 6.04
N TRP A 169 -3.40 -14.60 5.83
CA TRP A 169 -2.66 -13.51 6.42
C TRP A 169 -3.54 -12.76 7.42
N SER A 170 -2.98 -12.44 8.59
CA SER A 170 -3.58 -11.52 9.56
C SER A 170 -3.73 -10.07 9.05
N LEU A 171 -3.67 -9.83 7.73
CA LEU A 171 -3.83 -8.51 7.09
C LEU A 171 -5.21 -7.91 7.38
N ASP A 172 -6.24 -8.72 7.60
CA ASP A 172 -7.57 -8.21 7.99
C ASP A 172 -7.53 -7.49 9.36
N ARG A 173 -6.52 -7.79 10.19
CA ARG A 173 -6.31 -7.17 11.51
C ARG A 173 -5.41 -5.94 11.47
N ILE A 174 -4.98 -5.49 10.31
CA ILE A 174 -4.19 -4.25 10.18
C ILE A 174 -4.90 -3.27 9.24
N PRO A 175 -4.67 -1.95 9.42
CA PRO A 175 -5.12 -0.94 8.46
C PRO A 175 -4.46 -1.18 7.10
N HIS A 176 -5.27 -1.44 6.07
CA HIS A 176 -4.78 -1.59 4.71
C HIS A 176 -5.79 -1.15 3.64
N TYR A 177 -5.26 -0.67 2.53
CA TYR A 177 -5.95 -0.47 1.27
C TYR A 177 -5.17 -1.17 0.16
N TYR A 178 -5.73 -1.15 -1.04
CA TYR A 178 -5.12 -1.78 -2.21
C TYR A 178 -4.84 -0.75 -3.29
N THR A 179 -3.98 -1.11 -4.22
CA THR A 179 -3.75 -0.34 -5.43
C THR A 179 -3.56 -1.24 -6.64
N ASN A 180 -3.94 -0.75 -7.81
CA ASN A 180 -3.62 -1.33 -9.12
C ASN A 180 -2.65 -0.48 -9.92
N MET A 181 -1.96 0.45 -9.27
CA MET A 181 -1.06 1.42 -9.90
C MET A 181 -0.07 0.74 -10.85
N THR A 182 -0.10 1.12 -12.12
CA THR A 182 0.82 0.61 -13.12
C THR A 182 2.15 1.36 -13.06
N LYS A 183 3.11 0.87 -13.83
CA LYS A 183 4.41 1.53 -14.03
C LYS A 183 4.30 2.88 -14.75
N ASP A 184 3.18 3.11 -15.44
CA ASP A 184 2.88 4.31 -16.23
C ASP A 184 2.01 5.29 -15.41
N GLN A 185 1.94 5.08 -14.09
CA GLN A 185 1.18 5.87 -13.12
C GLN A 185 -0.34 5.87 -13.38
N GLU A 186 -0.85 4.86 -14.07
CA GLU A 186 -2.28 4.66 -14.26
C GLU A 186 -2.84 3.79 -13.12
N GLY A 187 -4.01 4.13 -12.61
CA GLY A 187 -4.69 3.34 -11.58
C GLY A 187 -5.21 4.20 -10.44
N PHE A 188 -5.61 3.55 -9.35
CA PHE A 188 -6.21 4.20 -8.20
C PHE A 188 -5.99 3.40 -6.92
N PHE A 189 -6.19 4.05 -5.78
CA PHE A 189 -6.29 3.39 -4.48
C PHE A 189 -7.72 2.94 -4.25
N TYR A 190 -7.89 1.77 -3.65
CA TYR A 190 -9.21 1.23 -3.41
C TYR A 190 -9.29 0.42 -2.13
N ASP A 191 -10.47 0.44 -1.52
CA ASP A 191 -10.88 -0.49 -0.51
C ASP A 191 -11.47 -1.73 -1.17
N ARG A 192 -11.29 -2.86 -0.51
CA ARG A 192 -11.83 -4.13 -0.96
C ARG A 192 -12.60 -4.79 0.16
N TYR A 193 -13.80 -5.24 -0.18
CA TYR A 193 -14.60 -6.09 0.67
C TYR A 193 -15.15 -7.23 -0.18
N PHE A 194 -14.70 -8.44 0.12
CA PHE A 194 -14.87 -9.61 -0.75
C PHE A 194 -14.39 -9.34 -2.19
N PHE A 195 -15.30 -9.40 -3.16
CA PHE A 195 -15.03 -9.23 -4.58
C PHE A 195 -15.23 -7.80 -5.08
N LYS A 196 -15.87 -6.91 -4.30
CA LYS A 196 -16.09 -5.53 -4.73
C LYS A 196 -14.90 -4.64 -4.35
N LYS A 197 -14.47 -3.83 -5.30
CA LYS A 197 -13.49 -2.76 -5.13
C LYS A 197 -14.22 -1.43 -5.12
N ARG A 198 -13.84 -0.52 -4.22
CA ARG A 198 -14.33 0.86 -4.20
C ARG A 198 -13.15 1.79 -4.17
N MET A 199 -13.11 2.77 -5.06
CA MET A 199 -12.06 3.78 -5.07
C MET A 199 -12.06 4.55 -3.75
N VAL A 200 -10.88 4.87 -3.24
CA VAL A 200 -10.69 5.57 -1.96
C VAL A 200 -9.76 6.76 -2.16
N PHE A 201 -10.11 7.87 -1.50
CA PHE A 201 -9.27 9.06 -1.41
C PHE A 201 -8.56 9.09 -0.05
N LEU A 202 -7.26 8.79 -0.05
CA LEU A 202 -6.45 8.61 1.17
C LEU A 202 -5.96 9.93 1.80
N ASN A 203 -6.57 11.05 1.44
CA ASN A 203 -6.14 12.41 1.77
C ASN A 203 -6.96 13.09 2.88
N LYS A 204 -7.94 12.38 3.47
CA LYS A 204 -8.75 12.90 4.57
C LYS A 204 -9.14 11.77 5.52
N PRO A 205 -8.29 11.44 6.50
CA PRO A 205 -8.64 10.42 7.48
C PRO A 205 -9.77 10.93 8.37
N GLN A 206 -10.71 10.04 8.69
CA GLN A 206 -11.77 10.27 9.65
C GLN A 206 -11.66 9.22 10.74
N LYS A 207 -11.53 9.65 11.99
CA LYS A 207 -11.52 8.76 13.14
C LYS A 207 -12.95 8.43 13.54
N ILE A 208 -13.26 7.14 13.66
CA ILE A 208 -14.57 6.69 14.15
C ILE A 208 -14.40 6.13 15.56
N GLU A 209 -15.10 6.71 16.52
CA GLU A 209 -15.10 6.25 17.91
C GLU A 209 -15.93 4.98 18.09
N LYS A 210 -15.51 4.12 19.01
CA LYS A 210 -16.20 2.86 19.35
C LYS A 210 -17.68 3.03 19.67
N LYS A 211 -18.03 4.14 20.30
CA LYS A 211 -19.41 4.52 20.68
C LYS A 211 -20.30 4.71 19.45
N GLN A 212 -19.73 5.16 18.34
CA GLN A 212 -20.48 5.46 17.12
C GLN A 212 -20.90 4.18 16.38
N TYR A 213 -20.08 3.12 16.44
CA TYR A 213 -20.29 1.89 15.67
C TYR A 213 -20.68 0.67 16.49
N SER A 214 -20.88 0.79 17.81
CA SER A 214 -21.26 -0.35 18.67
C SER A 214 -22.56 -1.05 18.23
N ASN A 215 -23.46 -0.31 17.56
CA ASN A 215 -24.74 -0.81 17.08
C ASN A 215 -24.77 -1.06 15.56
N TRP A 216 -23.63 -0.94 14.87
CA TRP A 216 -23.55 -1.16 13.43
C TRP A 216 -23.42 -2.66 13.10
N PRO A 217 -23.58 -3.09 11.84
CA PRO A 217 -23.36 -4.49 11.46
C PRO A 217 -22.01 -5.03 11.92
N LYS A 218 -21.97 -6.28 12.42
CA LYS A 218 -20.76 -6.92 12.98
C LYS A 218 -19.56 -6.85 12.03
N GLU A 219 -19.81 -6.95 10.72
CA GLU A 219 -18.80 -6.82 9.68
C GLU A 219 -18.10 -5.45 9.70
N ILE A 220 -18.84 -4.35 9.90
CA ILE A 220 -18.26 -3.01 10.05
C ILE A 220 -17.56 -2.87 11.41
N GLN A 221 -18.16 -3.41 12.47
CA GLN A 221 -17.54 -3.38 13.80
C GLN A 221 -16.16 -4.05 13.80
N ASN A 222 -16.07 -5.25 13.24
CA ASN A 222 -14.83 -6.02 13.15
C ASN A 222 -13.75 -5.28 12.34
N ARG A 223 -14.17 -4.57 11.30
CA ARG A 223 -13.26 -3.73 10.51
C ARG A 223 -12.73 -2.56 11.33
N LEU A 224 -13.62 -1.84 12.02
CA LEU A 224 -13.27 -0.65 12.81
C LEU A 224 -12.47 -0.98 14.09
N GLN A 225 -12.68 -2.16 14.68
CA GLN A 225 -11.88 -2.65 15.82
C GLN A 225 -10.36 -2.64 15.53
N ASN A 226 -9.98 -2.90 14.29
CA ASN A 226 -8.58 -2.97 13.87
C ASN A 226 -8.16 -1.78 12.97
N ARG A 227 -9.11 -0.89 12.64
CA ARG A 227 -8.94 0.25 11.73
C ARG A 227 -9.78 1.43 12.22
N SER A 228 -9.24 2.18 13.16
CA SER A 228 -9.95 3.35 13.69
C SER A 228 -10.09 4.50 12.70
N LEU A 229 -9.35 4.47 11.59
CA LEU A 229 -9.41 5.47 10.52
C LEU A 229 -10.19 4.92 9.33
N CYS A 230 -11.11 5.74 8.82
CA CYS A 230 -11.74 5.56 7.51
C CYS A 230 -11.42 6.73 6.59
N PHE A 231 -11.54 6.50 5.29
CA PHE A 231 -11.25 7.48 4.25
C PHE A 231 -12.42 7.58 3.29
N GLU A 232 -12.52 8.70 2.59
CA GLU A 232 -13.59 8.92 1.64
C GLU A 232 -13.60 7.84 0.54
N GLY A 233 -14.80 7.29 0.28
CA GLY A 233 -15.02 6.26 -0.74
C GLY A 233 -14.89 4.82 -0.22
N ASP A 234 -14.29 4.63 0.96
CA ASP A 234 -14.14 3.31 1.57
C ASP A 234 -15.48 2.74 2.07
N PHE A 235 -15.49 1.45 2.44
CA PHE A 235 -16.75 0.79 2.84
C PHE A 235 -17.39 1.40 4.09
N VAL A 236 -16.59 1.92 5.03
CA VAL A 236 -17.11 2.55 6.25
C VAL A 236 -17.69 3.93 5.92
N SER A 237 -16.98 4.73 5.13
CA SER A 237 -17.43 6.05 4.68
C SER A 237 -18.72 5.93 3.84
N SER A 238 -18.81 4.93 2.97
CA SER A 238 -20.04 4.63 2.22
C SER A 238 -21.21 4.26 3.15
N TYR A 239 -20.96 3.43 4.16
CA TYR A 239 -21.99 3.07 5.16
C TYR A 239 -22.52 4.31 5.89
N LEU A 240 -21.61 5.22 6.27
CA LEU A 240 -21.94 6.47 6.96
C LEU A 240 -22.79 7.42 6.11
N LYS A 241 -22.49 7.55 4.81
CA LYS A 241 -23.19 8.46 3.89
C LYS A 241 -24.59 7.95 3.51
N GLU A 242 -24.72 6.66 3.22
CA GLU A 242 -25.93 6.11 2.60
C GLU A 242 -26.94 5.57 3.63
N LYS A 243 -26.49 5.05 4.78
CA LYS A 243 -27.26 4.49 5.91
C LYS A 243 -28.44 3.50 5.65
N PRO A 244 -28.91 3.18 4.43
CA PRO A 244 -29.24 1.77 4.11
C PRO A 244 -28.97 1.35 2.63
N HIS A 245 -28.63 0.05 2.49
CA HIS A 245 -28.37 -0.85 1.32
C HIS A 245 -27.04 -1.62 1.50
N THR A 246 -26.16 -1.12 2.35
CA THR A 246 -24.93 -1.81 2.77
C THR A 246 -25.21 -3.13 3.50
N GLU A 247 -26.29 -3.24 4.30
CA GLU A 247 -26.67 -4.52 4.93
C GLU A 247 -27.03 -5.61 3.91
N ASP A 248 -27.80 -5.27 2.87
CA ASP A 248 -28.10 -6.20 1.77
C ASP A 248 -26.83 -6.58 1.03
N TYR A 249 -25.90 -5.64 0.87
CA TYR A 249 -24.59 -5.91 0.30
C TYR A 249 -23.74 -6.86 1.16
N PHE A 250 -23.67 -6.67 2.48
CA PHE A 250 -22.95 -7.59 3.38
C PHE A 250 -23.59 -8.98 3.33
N LYS A 251 -24.93 -9.07 3.32
CA LYS A 251 -25.69 -10.33 3.18
C LYS A 251 -25.43 -11.01 1.82
N GLU A 252 -25.46 -10.25 0.71
CA GLU A 252 -25.22 -10.78 -0.64
C GLU A 252 -23.77 -11.22 -0.85
N ALA A 253 -22.79 -10.43 -0.38
CA ALA A 253 -21.38 -10.77 -0.48
C ALA A 253 -21.04 -12.03 0.35
N LYS A 254 -21.66 -12.17 1.52
CA LYS A 254 -21.57 -13.39 2.36
C LYS A 254 -22.19 -14.58 1.63
N ARG A 255 -23.39 -14.44 1.03
CA ARG A 255 -24.03 -15.49 0.21
C ARG A 255 -23.15 -15.94 -0.96
N LYS A 256 -22.62 -15.01 -1.76
CA LYS A 256 -21.74 -15.33 -2.91
C LYS A 256 -20.44 -16.02 -2.47
N THR A 257 -19.89 -15.62 -1.32
CA THR A 257 -18.71 -16.27 -0.75
C THR A 257 -19.01 -17.70 -0.30
N TYR A 258 -20.11 -17.93 0.42
CA TYR A 258 -20.55 -19.27 0.79
C TYR A 258 -20.85 -20.15 -0.45
N ALA A 259 -21.47 -19.60 -1.49
CA ALA A 259 -21.71 -20.30 -2.75
C ALA A 259 -20.38 -20.69 -3.44
N ALA A 260 -19.42 -19.76 -3.54
CA ALA A 260 -18.11 -20.04 -4.11
C ALA A 260 -17.35 -21.12 -3.30
N PHE A 261 -17.42 -21.10 -1.96
CA PHE A 261 -16.83 -22.13 -1.11
C PHE A 261 -17.53 -23.49 -1.27
N ARG A 262 -18.86 -23.53 -1.40
CA ARG A 262 -19.60 -24.77 -1.68
C ARG A 262 -19.24 -25.35 -3.05
N HIS A 263 -19.10 -24.51 -4.08
CA HIS A 263 -18.67 -24.98 -5.41
C HIS A 263 -17.23 -25.49 -5.40
N LEU A 264 -16.31 -24.81 -4.71
CA LEU A 264 -14.92 -25.28 -4.53
C LEU A 264 -14.87 -26.59 -3.72
N SER A 265 -15.65 -26.69 -2.63
CA SER A 265 -15.75 -27.91 -1.83
C SER A 265 -16.34 -29.06 -2.64
N ALA A 266 -17.37 -28.80 -3.47
CA ALA A 266 -17.98 -29.80 -4.35
C ALA A 266 -17.01 -30.24 -5.45
N LEU A 267 -16.26 -29.32 -6.06
CA LEU A 267 -15.21 -29.61 -7.03
C LEU A 267 -14.09 -30.45 -6.42
N VAL A 268 -13.62 -30.13 -5.22
CA VAL A 268 -12.63 -30.93 -4.49
C VAL A 268 -13.18 -32.32 -4.19
N HIS A 269 -14.44 -32.44 -3.78
CA HIS A 269 -15.08 -33.73 -3.51
C HIS A 269 -15.28 -34.57 -4.78
N ILE A 270 -15.59 -33.94 -5.92
CA ILE A 270 -15.67 -34.59 -7.24
C ILE A 270 -14.29 -35.07 -7.71
N ILE A 271 -13.25 -34.24 -7.53
CA ILE A 271 -11.87 -34.59 -7.87
C ILE A 271 -11.39 -35.76 -6.99
N LEU A 272 -11.61 -35.71 -5.67
CA LEU A 272 -11.24 -36.80 -4.76
C LEU A 272 -11.97 -38.12 -5.07
N LYS A 273 -13.27 -38.06 -5.42
CA LYS A 273 -14.02 -39.23 -5.90
C LYS A 273 -13.50 -39.79 -7.22
N ASN A 274 -13.13 -38.93 -8.17
CA ASN A 274 -12.59 -39.36 -9.47
C ASN A 274 -11.17 -39.94 -9.39
N PHE A 275 -10.41 -39.62 -8.34
CA PHE A 275 -9.09 -40.20 -8.08
C PHE A 275 -9.11 -41.39 -7.10
N GLY A 276 -10.28 -41.82 -6.61
CA GLY A 276 -10.42 -43.02 -5.77
C GLY A 276 -9.95 -42.89 -4.33
N TRP A 277 -9.71 -41.66 -3.85
CA TRP A 277 -9.32 -41.42 -2.46
C TRP A 277 -10.60 -41.25 -1.63
N ARG A 278 -10.86 -42.20 -0.73
CA ARG A 278 -11.93 -42.10 0.28
C ARG A 278 -11.51 -41.21 1.43
#